data_AF-A0A2P6P9W0-F1
#
_entry.id   AF-A0A2P6P9W0-F1
#
_cell.length_a   1.000
_cell.length_b   1.000
_cell.length_c   1.000
_cell.angle_alpha   90.00
_cell.angle_beta   90.00
_cell.angle_gamma   90.00
#
_symmetry.space_group_name_H-M   'P 1'
#
loop_
_entity.id
_entity.type
_entity.pdbx_description
1 polymer ?
#
loop_
_entity_poly.entity_id
_entity_poly.type
_entity_poly.pdbx_seq_one_letter_code
_entity_poly.pdbx_strand_id
1 'polypeptide(L)'
;MYFEEEEEAFEHTLLVVHEVSVYKIPPRSTSGGDKSGEWLQSDRIWSGRLRVVSCKEQCEIRLEDPSSSELFAACFVLTRPAQDLSGDGA
;
A
#
# COMPACT_ATOMS: atom_id res chain seq x y z
N MET A 1 -7.05 -22.70 32.34
CA MET A 1 -5.67 -22.55 31.83
C MET A 1 -5.78 -21.86 30.49
N TYR A 2 -5.04 -20.77 30.33
CA TYR A 2 -5.18 -19.73 29.33
C TYR A 2 -5.08 -20.27 27.90
N PHE A 3 -6.19 -20.25 27.16
CA PHE A 3 -6.15 -20.13 25.70
C PHE A 3 -6.05 -18.65 25.36
N GLU A 4 -5.01 -18.00 25.90
CA GLU A 4 -4.38 -16.89 25.21
C GLU A 4 -3.32 -17.57 24.35
N GLU A 5 -3.77 -18.39 23.40
CA GLU A 5 -2.95 -18.68 22.23
C GLU A 5 -2.65 -17.31 21.67
N GLU A 6 -1.40 -16.90 21.81
CA GLU A 6 -0.66 -16.21 20.78
C GLU A 6 -1.42 -16.39 19.46
N GLU A 7 -2.29 -15.43 19.11
CA GLU A 7 -2.60 -15.19 17.71
C GLU A 7 -1.25 -14.81 17.11
N GLU A 8 -0.46 -15.84 16.80
CA GLU A 8 0.73 -15.79 16.02
C GLU A 8 0.32 -14.99 14.81
N ALA A 9 0.80 -13.74 14.75
CA ALA A 9 0.29 -12.74 13.85
C ALA A 9 0.66 -13.17 12.43
N PHE A 10 -0.17 -14.02 11.84
CA PHE A 10 0.14 -14.74 10.62
C PHE A 10 0.11 -13.75 9.47
N GLU A 11 1.24 -13.65 8.77
CA GLU A 11 1.34 -12.79 7.60
C GLU A 11 0.75 -13.53 6.39
N HIS A 12 -0.39 -13.06 5.91
CA HIS A 12 -1.00 -13.53 4.67
C HIS A 12 -0.55 -12.66 3.51
N THR A 13 0.10 -13.24 2.50
CA THR A 13 0.35 -12.51 1.24
C THR A 13 -0.91 -12.53 0.38
N LEU A 14 -1.51 -11.37 0.18
CA LEU A 14 -2.76 -11.20 -0.59
C LEU A 14 -2.49 -11.02 -2.09
N LEU A 15 -1.41 -10.31 -2.45
CA LEU A 15 -1.07 -10.01 -3.84
C LEU A 15 0.45 -9.94 -4.01
N VAL A 16 0.91 -10.42 -5.16
CA VAL A 16 2.28 -10.22 -5.63
C VAL A 16 2.23 -9.73 -7.08
N VAL A 17 2.90 -8.61 -7.36
CA VAL A 17 3.11 -8.09 -8.71
C VAL A 17 4.60 -8.01 -8.96
N HIS A 18 5.10 -8.81 -9.91
CA HIS A 18 6.54 -8.98 -10.13
C HIS A 18 7.24 -7.75 -10.71
N GLU A 19 6.52 -6.96 -11.51
CA GLU A 19 7.05 -5.78 -12.19
C GLU A 19 6.16 -4.58 -11.91
N VAL A 20 6.67 -3.65 -11.10
CA VAL A 20 6.07 -2.35 -10.85
C VAL A 20 7.09 -1.25 -11.09
N SER A 21 6.60 -0.05 -11.44
CA SER A 21 7.42 1.16 -11.56
C SER A 21 6.85 2.24 -10.65
N VAL A 22 7.72 2.87 -9.87
CA VAL A 22 7.38 3.96 -8.95
C VAL A 22 7.85 5.27 -9.56
N TYR A 23 6.96 6.26 -9.58
CA TYR A 23 7.20 7.56 -10.17
C TYR A 23 7.12 8.63 -9.09
N LYS A 24 7.97 9.66 -9.21
CA LYS A 24 7.87 10.86 -8.39
C LYS A 24 6.73 11.71 -8.93
N ILE A 25 5.79 12.05 -8.06
CA ILE A 25 4.75 13.02 -8.41
C ILE A 25 5.41 14.41 -8.45
N PRO A 26 5.38 15.12 -9.60
CA PRO A 26 5.95 16.45 -9.70
C PRO A 26 5.18 17.44 -8.80
N PRO A 27 5.85 18.44 -8.21
CA PRO A 27 5.18 19.46 -7.41
C PRO A 27 4.18 20.22 -8.28
N ARG A 28 2.91 20.17 -7.86
CA ARG A 28 1.77 20.73 -8.61
C ARG A 28 1.92 22.23 -8.82
N SER A 29 1.76 22.70 -10.06
CA SER A 29 1.73 24.12 -10.41
C SER A 29 0.31 24.69 -10.52
N THR A 30 -0.71 23.86 -10.72
CA THR A 30 -2.13 24.26 -10.84
C THR A 30 -3.07 23.19 -10.29
N SER A 31 -4.32 23.55 -10.02
CA SER A 31 -5.38 22.72 -9.40
C SER A 31 -5.85 21.51 -10.23
N GLY A 32 -5.15 21.17 -11.32
CA GLY A 32 -5.41 19.97 -12.12
C GLY A 32 -4.82 18.74 -11.42
N GLY A 33 -5.60 17.69 -11.21
CA GLY A 33 -5.14 16.46 -10.57
C GLY A 33 -3.99 15.77 -11.31
N ASP A 34 -3.28 14.88 -10.61
CA ASP A 34 -2.15 14.13 -11.16
C ASP A 34 -2.63 13.06 -12.16
N LYS A 35 -2.44 13.32 -13.45
CA LYS A 35 -2.80 12.39 -14.53
C LYS A 35 -1.63 11.44 -14.79
N SER A 36 -1.85 10.15 -14.61
CA SER A 36 -0.82 9.11 -14.84
C SER A 36 -0.26 9.11 -16.27
N GLY A 37 -1.01 9.60 -17.27
CA GLY A 37 -0.54 9.70 -18.66
C GLY A 37 0.47 10.82 -18.93
N GLU A 38 0.67 11.75 -17.99
CA GLU A 38 1.63 12.86 -18.12
C GLU A 38 2.98 12.55 -17.44
N TRP A 39 3.11 11.39 -16.79
CA TRP A 39 4.35 11.00 -16.11
C TRP A 39 5.42 10.61 -17.12
N LEU A 40 6.56 11.29 -17.07
CA LEU A 40 7.67 11.01 -17.98
C LEU A 40 8.49 9.83 -17.47
N GLN A 41 9.19 9.14 -18.39
CA GLN A 41 10.12 8.07 -18.02
C GLN A 41 11.24 8.57 -17.09
N SER A 42 11.59 9.86 -17.16
CA SER A 42 12.53 10.54 -16.26
C SER A 42 12.03 10.63 -14.82
N ASP A 43 10.72 10.57 -14.60
CA ASP A 43 10.12 10.67 -13.26
C ASP A 43 10.10 9.32 -12.53
N ARG A 44 10.48 8.23 -13.21
CA ARG A 44 10.59 6.90 -12.61
C ARG A 44 11.77 6.87 -11.65
N ILE A 45 11.47 6.68 -10.36
CA ILE A 45 12.48 6.63 -9.30
C ILE A 45 12.90 5.21 -8.94
N TRP A 46 12.04 4.21 -9.19
CA TRP A 46 12.34 2.83 -8.84
C TRP A 46 11.49 1.84 -9.64
N SER A 47 11.98 0.60 -9.75
CA SER A 47 11.24 -0.52 -10.32
C SER A 47 11.57 -1.80 -9.56
N GLY A 48 10.57 -2.67 -9.35
CA GLY A 48 10.77 -3.94 -8.67
C GLY A 48 9.47 -4.70 -8.45
N ARG A 49 9.36 -5.40 -7.32
CA ARG A 49 8.21 -6.23 -6.98
C ARG A 49 7.34 -5.55 -5.93
N LEU A 50 6.03 -5.61 -6.10
CA LEU A 50 5.05 -5.20 -5.10
C LEU A 50 4.46 -6.43 -4.42
N ARG A 51 4.36 -6.40 -3.10
CA ARG A 51 3.64 -7.38 -2.30
C ARG A 51 2.62 -6.68 -1.42
N VAL A 52 1.40 -7.20 -1.39
CA VAL A 52 0.40 -6.82 -0.40
C VAL A 52 0.32 -7.93 0.61
N VAL A 53 0.53 -7.58 1.86
CA VAL A 53 0.49 -8.51 2.98
C VAL A 53 -0.55 -8.03 3.99
N SER A 54 -1.24 -8.97 4.59
CA SER A 54 -2.18 -8.72 5.67
C SER A 54 -1.68 -9.41 6.92
N CYS A 55 -1.69 -8.68 8.02
CA CYS A 55 -1.38 -9.18 9.34
C CYS A 55 -2.55 -8.79 10.23
N LYS A 56 -3.31 -9.79 10.71
CA LYS A 56 -4.56 -9.60 11.45
C LYS A 56 -5.54 -8.71 10.67
N GLU A 57 -5.94 -7.56 11.23
CA GLU A 57 -6.86 -6.60 10.63
C GLU A 57 -6.16 -5.50 9.82
N GLN A 58 -4.82 -5.55 9.69
CA GLN A 58 -4.04 -4.55 8.97
C GLN A 58 -3.57 -5.10 7.62
N CYS A 59 -3.54 -4.23 6.62
CA CYS A 59 -2.96 -4.50 5.31
C CYS A 59 -1.81 -3.55 5.06
N GLU A 60 -0.74 -4.05 4.45
CA GLU A 60 0.48 -3.31 4.14
C GLU A 60 0.89 -3.59 2.70
N ILE A 61 1.25 -2.53 1.97
CA ILE A 61 1.82 -2.60 0.64
C ILE A 61 3.34 -2.43 0.77
N ARG A 62 4.09 -3.44 0.36
CA ARG A 62 5.56 -3.48 0.37
C ARG A 62 6.10 -3.45 -1.05
N LEU A 63 7.10 -2.62 -1.27
CA LEU A 63 7.88 -2.54 -2.50
C LEU A 63 9.25 -3.16 -2.21
N GLU A 64 9.55 -4.26 -2.87
CA GLU A 64 10.74 -5.07 -2.65
C GLU A 64 11.59 -5.18 -3.92
N ASP A 65 12.91 -5.19 -3.76
CA ASP A 65 13.81 -5.52 -4.86
C ASP A 65 13.55 -6.96 -5.34
N PRO A 66 13.40 -7.20 -6.65
CA PRO A 66 13.05 -8.51 -7.18
C PRO A 66 14.14 -9.58 -6.93
N SER A 67 15.40 -9.17 -6.82
CA SER A 67 16.56 -10.06 -6.68
C SER A 67 16.95 -10.33 -5.23
N SER A 68 17.00 -9.31 -4.38
CA SER A 68 17.41 -9.43 -2.98
C SER A 68 16.22 -9.57 -2.02
N SER A 69 15.01 -9.25 -2.47
CA SER A 69 13.84 -9.08 -1.59
C SER A 69 14.04 -7.99 -0.52
N GLU A 70 14.96 -7.06 -0.75
CA GLU A 70 15.19 -5.91 0.14
C GLU A 70 14.03 -4.91 0.02
N LEU A 71 13.55 -4.40 1.16
CA LEU A 71 12.43 -3.48 1.21
C LEU A 71 12.87 -2.08 0.77
N PHE A 72 12.30 -1.59 -0.33
CA PHE A 72 12.46 -0.21 -0.80
C PHE A 72 11.54 0.75 -0.03
N ALA A 73 10.25 0.42 0.09
CA ALA A 73 9.27 1.21 0.82
C ALA A 73 8.08 0.35 1.25
N ALA A 74 7.41 0.77 2.32
CA ALA A 74 6.19 0.14 2.82
C ALA A 74 5.15 1.20 3.19
N CYS A 75 3.87 0.87 3.05
CA CYS A 75 2.77 1.73 3.46
C CYS A 75 1.58 0.90 3.96
N PHE A 76 1.03 1.29 5.11
CA PHE A 76 -0.20 0.69 5.62
C PHE A 76 -1.42 1.20 4.85
N VAL A 77 -2.33 0.28 4.55
CA VAL A 77 -3.64 0.60 3.98
C VAL A 77 -4.54 1.07 5.10
N LEU A 78 -4.91 2.35 5.07
CA LEU A 78 -5.90 2.89 5.99
C LEU A 78 -7.29 2.40 5.59
N THR A 79 -7.88 1.55 6.42
CA THR A 79 -9.32 1.28 6.34
C THR A 79 -10.05 2.57 6.69
N ARG A 80 -10.87 3.07 5.77
CA ARG A 80 -11.82 4.13 6.11
C ARG A 80 -12.72 3.56 7.23
N PRO A 81 -12.79 4.18 8.43
CA PRO A 81 -13.80 3.76 9.39
C PRO A 81 -15.14 3.90 8.68
N ALA A 82 -15.98 2.86 8.77
CA ALA A 82 -17.35 2.94 8.28
C ALA A 82 -17.93 4.23 8.85
N GLN A 83 -18.31 5.17 7.98
CA GLN A 83 -19.05 6.34 8.45
C GLN A 83 -20.25 5.79 9.18
N ASP A 84 -20.32 6.08 10.47
CA ASP A 84 -21.48 5.84 11.29
C ASP A 84 -22.69 6.42 10.54
N LEU A 85 -23.49 5.54 9.95
CA LEU A 85 -24.75 5.87 9.29
C LEU A 85 -25.86 6.05 10.34
N SER A 86 -25.55 6.47 11.58
CA SER A 86 -26.52 7.12 12.45
C SER A 86 -26.75 8.56 11.98
N GLY A 87 -27.38 8.68 10.81
CA GLY A 87 -28.16 9.85 10.48
C GLY A 87 -29.39 9.91 11.38
N ASP A 88 -29.17 10.20 12.67
CA ASP A 88 -30.24 10.63 13.57
C ASP A 88 -30.50 12.11 13.26
N GLY A 89 -31.32 12.32 12.23
CA GLY A 89 -31.88 13.60 11.83
C GLY A 89 -33.39 13.49 11.86
N ALA A 90 -33.94 13.65 13.06
CA ALA A 90 -35.36 13.93 13.29
C ALA A 90 -35.75 15.32 12.72
#